data_AF-A0A9P6VQ52-F1
#
_entry.id   AF-A0A9P6VQ52-F1
#
_cell.length_a   1.000
_cell.length_b   1.000
_cell.length_c   1.000
_cell.angle_alpha   90.00
_cell.angle_beta   90.00
_cell.angle_gamma   90.00
#
_symmetry.space_group_name_H-M   'P 1'
#
loop_
_entity.id
_entity.type
_entity.pdbx_description
1 polymer ?
#
loop_
_entity_poly.entity_id
_entity_poly.type
_entity_poly.pdbx_seq_one_letter_code
_entity_poly.pdbx_strand_id
1 'polypeptide(L)'
;MDLETNSSPHTITHLALKSNHGVNVQVHQVGDVFDQKPLVAEDATARPLAHAEVSPTSLTIPSGWKIQEVDGKLDPRVKAQQLTTAPPPPLGVLTNFNGNFAGSGFNLIFRPNSGPPTTTTFPNAVSPAPPAPPSENVLELNLTKETLTFSNSLGSVPNRGLEKQNDIFLNGVPYVQSISDVTNIDTGKPDGNPTGIHFEPGLWMHVPSTTTDPTLGESLVRMASIPHGTTINAQCLAPVSSIAGPPGIPSVDITPFVIGSTQQAKPVVFASQTASNTDTPRIPQDLTKFIAEGTINQDILTDPNTVLRNAIIGQTITKTIVFTVSTNPTAPELGGGTANIAFLLGDPVTAAQPQGPNASAVQMSATFWIETVQHKIEVPPFKPGEPPLKLSPSASNAGAHVPVFEINPPHEITIPKTIVVNSIQVQYSQTVFLNFAGLTWPHVSVTTLVPSTDQTVPPSAWN
;
A
#
# COMPACT_ATOMS: atom_id res chain seq x y z
N MET A 1 -40.19 -43.58 12.35
CA MET A 1 -40.63 -43.16 13.69
C MET A 1 -39.96 -41.82 13.92
N ASP A 2 -40.74 -40.79 13.64
CA ASP A 2 -40.38 -39.38 13.62
C ASP A 2 -39.83 -38.93 14.96
N LEU A 3 -38.88 -37.99 14.95
CA LEU A 3 -38.72 -37.06 16.05
C LEU A 3 -38.45 -35.66 15.50
N GLU A 4 -39.40 -34.81 15.87
CA GLU A 4 -39.68 -33.47 15.42
C GLU A 4 -38.64 -32.43 15.87
N THR A 5 -38.53 -31.41 15.02
CA THR A 5 -38.01 -30.08 15.34
C THR A 5 -38.82 -29.42 16.44
N ASN A 6 -38.18 -28.93 17.51
CA ASN A 6 -38.82 -27.99 18.42
C ASN A 6 -37.89 -26.81 18.73
N SER A 7 -38.19 -25.70 18.08
CA SER A 7 -37.70 -24.37 18.37
C SER A 7 -38.38 -23.81 19.62
N SER A 8 -37.61 -23.23 20.55
CA SER A 8 -38.14 -22.35 21.59
C SER A 8 -37.23 -21.13 21.76
N PRO A 9 -37.78 -19.91 21.87
CA PRO A 9 -37.00 -18.68 21.94
C PRO A 9 -36.59 -18.36 23.38
N HIS A 10 -35.33 -17.94 23.56
CA HIS A 10 -34.85 -17.42 24.84
C HIS A 10 -35.38 -16.00 25.08
N THR A 11 -36.14 -15.83 26.15
CA THR A 11 -36.56 -14.54 26.70
C THR A 11 -35.38 -13.89 27.44
N ILE A 12 -34.92 -12.72 26.99
CA ILE A 12 -33.97 -11.90 27.75
C ILE A 12 -34.76 -10.84 28.52
N THR A 13 -34.71 -10.94 29.85
CA THR A 13 -35.28 -9.98 30.79
C THR A 13 -34.50 -8.67 30.75
N HIS A 14 -35.11 -7.57 30.28
CA HIS A 14 -34.50 -6.24 30.35
C HIS A 14 -34.61 -5.67 31.78
N LEU A 15 -33.45 -5.38 32.37
CA LEU A 15 -33.34 -4.52 33.55
C LEU A 15 -33.72 -3.08 33.15
N ALA A 16 -34.81 -2.56 33.72
CA ALA A 16 -35.23 -1.18 33.49
C ALA A 16 -34.35 -0.20 34.29
N LEU A 17 -33.54 0.59 33.58
CA LEU A 17 -33.00 1.84 34.11
C LEU A 17 -34.06 2.94 33.91
N LYS A 18 -34.62 3.44 35.01
CA LYS A 18 -35.49 4.63 35.00
C LYS A 18 -34.65 5.86 34.67
N SER A 19 -34.86 6.48 33.51
CA SER A 19 -34.39 7.83 33.22
C SER A 19 -35.40 8.85 33.72
N ASN A 20 -34.99 9.69 34.67
CA ASN A 20 -35.69 10.94 34.96
C ASN A 20 -35.28 11.99 33.92
N HIS A 21 -36.29 12.72 33.45
CA HIS A 21 -36.27 13.91 32.59
C HIS A 21 -36.55 13.69 31.10
N GLY A 22 -37.67 14.31 30.69
CA GLY A 22 -38.34 14.13 29.43
C GLY A 22 -37.65 14.82 28.27
N VAL A 23 -37.16 14.00 27.35
CA VAL A 23 -37.01 14.33 25.93
C VAL A 23 -37.55 13.12 25.17
N ASN A 24 -38.57 13.32 24.34
CA ASN A 24 -39.12 12.27 23.49
C ASN A 24 -38.07 11.92 22.42
N VAL A 25 -37.34 10.83 22.62
CA VAL A 25 -36.55 10.20 21.57
C VAL A 25 -37.47 9.21 20.87
N GLN A 26 -37.89 9.52 19.64
CA GLN A 26 -38.49 8.50 18.78
C GLN A 26 -37.37 7.63 18.20
N VAL A 27 -37.36 6.37 18.62
CA VAL A 27 -36.49 5.34 18.04
C VAL A 27 -37.30 4.66 16.92
N HIS A 28 -36.91 4.90 15.67
CA HIS A 28 -37.48 4.18 14.51
C HIS A 28 -36.90 2.77 14.45
N GLN A 29 -37.75 1.78 14.16
CA GLN A 29 -37.32 0.40 13.95
C GLN A 29 -37.09 0.12 12.46
N VAL A 30 -36.31 -0.92 12.17
CA VAL A 30 -36.02 -1.37 10.80
C VAL A 30 -37.33 -1.85 10.17
N GLY A 31 -37.82 -1.13 9.15
CA GLY A 31 -39.05 -1.47 8.41
C GLY A 31 -39.92 -0.29 7.96
N ASP A 32 -39.61 0.95 8.36
CA ASP A 32 -40.43 2.11 8.00
C ASP A 32 -40.30 2.46 6.49
N VAL A 33 -41.44 2.51 5.78
CA VAL A 33 -41.54 2.89 4.36
C VAL A 33 -41.61 4.41 4.24
N PHE A 34 -40.68 5.01 3.49
CA PHE A 34 -40.66 6.45 3.22
C PHE A 34 -41.50 6.78 1.98
N ASP A 35 -42.56 7.58 2.16
CA ASP A 35 -43.34 8.15 1.06
C ASP A 35 -42.83 9.58 0.78
N GLN A 36 -41.93 9.74 -0.19
CA GLN A 36 -41.44 11.06 -0.62
C GLN A 36 -42.05 11.42 -1.98
N LYS A 37 -42.91 12.43 -2.00
CA LYS A 37 -43.37 13.08 -3.24
C LYS A 37 -42.26 13.99 -3.81
N PRO A 38 -42.07 14.06 -5.13
CA PRO A 38 -41.07 14.94 -5.75
C PRO A 38 -41.55 16.39 -5.83
N LEU A 39 -40.63 17.34 -5.63
CA LEU A 39 -40.86 18.77 -5.82
C LEU A 39 -40.76 19.14 -7.31
N VAL A 40 -41.74 19.90 -7.80
CA VAL A 40 -41.83 20.42 -9.17
C VAL A 40 -40.98 21.68 -9.30
N ALA A 41 -40.26 21.81 -10.41
CA ALA A 41 -39.44 22.96 -10.77
C ALA A 41 -40.31 24.10 -11.33
N GLU A 42 -40.43 25.21 -10.59
CA GLU A 42 -40.73 26.55 -11.11
C GLU A 42 -40.64 27.55 -9.94
N ASP A 43 -39.53 28.28 -9.83
CA ASP A 43 -39.50 29.74 -9.68
C ASP A 43 -38.04 30.22 -9.61
N ALA A 44 -37.43 30.41 -10.79
CA ALA A 44 -36.10 30.97 -10.93
C ALA A 44 -36.22 32.46 -11.26
N THR A 45 -36.07 33.33 -10.27
CA THR A 45 -35.66 34.72 -10.50
C THR A 45 -34.49 35.11 -9.60
N ALA A 46 -33.33 35.31 -10.23
CA ALA A 46 -32.09 35.70 -9.58
C ALA A 46 -32.14 37.16 -9.12
N ARG A 47 -31.84 37.41 -7.85
CA ARG A 47 -31.47 38.75 -7.34
C ARG A 47 -29.95 38.85 -7.16
N PRO A 48 -29.34 40.04 -7.34
CA PRO A 48 -27.88 40.19 -7.30
C PRO A 48 -27.33 39.98 -5.88
N LEU A 49 -26.13 39.38 -5.81
CA LEU A 49 -25.36 39.14 -4.59
C LEU A 49 -24.98 40.46 -3.90
N ALA A 50 -25.56 40.71 -2.72
CA ALA A 50 -25.00 41.63 -1.75
C ALA A 50 -23.84 40.95 -1.02
N HIS A 51 -22.79 41.71 -0.69
CA HIS A 51 -21.58 41.24 -0.02
C HIS A 51 -21.86 40.33 1.18
N ALA A 52 -21.22 39.16 1.21
CA ALA A 52 -21.27 38.25 2.35
C ALA A 52 -20.52 38.88 3.53
N GLU A 53 -21.25 39.27 4.56
CA GLU A 53 -20.68 39.59 5.87
C GLU A 53 -20.04 38.33 6.46
N VAL A 54 -18.81 38.49 6.98
CA VAL A 54 -18.09 37.46 7.71
C VAL A 54 -18.89 37.10 8.95
N SER A 55 -19.47 35.90 8.99
CA SER A 55 -20.11 35.37 10.19
C SER A 55 -19.06 35.11 11.26
N PRO A 56 -19.16 35.68 12.48
CA PRO A 56 -18.26 35.34 13.56
C PRO A 56 -18.55 33.92 14.01
N THR A 57 -17.52 33.07 14.07
CA THR A 57 -17.58 31.77 14.74
C THR A 57 -18.00 31.98 16.20
N SER A 58 -19.25 31.66 16.55
CA SER A 58 -19.71 31.58 17.93
C SER A 58 -19.90 30.13 18.33
N LEU A 59 -18.94 29.61 19.09
CA LEU A 59 -19.15 28.36 19.83
C LEU A 59 -20.02 28.70 21.04
N THR A 60 -21.31 28.37 20.99
CA THR A 60 -22.20 28.57 22.15
C THR A 60 -22.22 27.31 22.99
N ILE A 61 -21.57 27.36 24.16
CA ILE A 61 -21.60 26.27 25.14
C ILE A 61 -22.93 26.36 25.92
N PRO A 62 -23.73 25.28 26.02
CA PRO A 62 -25.00 25.31 26.75
C PRO A 62 -24.86 25.73 28.21
N SER A 63 -25.84 26.48 28.72
CA SER A 63 -25.92 26.81 30.15
C SER A 63 -26.08 25.52 30.96
N GLY A 64 -25.03 25.18 31.73
CA GLY A 64 -24.97 23.94 32.52
C GLY A 64 -23.97 22.91 32.02
N TRP A 65 -23.27 23.16 30.90
CA TRP A 65 -22.12 22.36 30.53
C TRP A 65 -21.03 22.48 31.60
N LYS A 66 -20.56 21.33 32.09
CA LYS A 66 -19.44 21.24 33.02
C LYS A 66 -18.40 20.31 32.39
N ILE A 67 -17.16 20.79 32.26
CA ILE A 67 -16.01 19.89 32.19
C ILE A 67 -15.89 19.29 33.59
N GLN A 68 -16.11 17.98 33.70
CA GLN A 68 -15.76 17.29 34.94
C GLN A 68 -14.23 17.22 35.01
N GLU A 69 -13.66 17.47 36.19
CA GLU A 69 -12.24 17.23 36.42
C GLU A 69 -11.97 15.74 36.16
N VAL A 70 -10.94 15.47 35.34
CA VAL A 70 -10.42 14.11 35.17
C VAL A 70 -10.02 13.61 36.56
N ASP A 71 -10.40 12.39 36.96
CA ASP A 71 -9.96 11.78 38.22
C ASP A 71 -8.46 12.10 38.43
N GLY A 72 -8.09 12.72 39.54
CA GLY A 72 -6.69 13.09 39.80
C GLY A 72 -5.72 11.91 39.77
N LYS A 73 -6.23 10.66 39.87
CA LYS A 73 -5.46 9.43 39.64
C LYS A 73 -5.11 9.18 38.17
N LEU A 74 -5.83 9.81 37.25
CA LEU A 74 -5.61 9.83 35.82
C LEU A 74 -4.95 11.15 35.36
N ASP A 75 -4.56 12.03 36.30
CA ASP A 75 -3.81 13.25 35.98
C ASP A 75 -2.40 12.87 35.47
N PRO A 76 -2.09 13.11 34.19
CA PRO A 76 -0.80 12.76 33.59
C PRO A 76 0.38 13.56 34.19
N ARG A 77 0.11 14.57 35.02
CA ARG A 77 1.12 15.36 35.75
C ARG A 77 1.58 14.69 37.05
N VAL A 78 0.86 13.68 37.55
CA VAL A 78 1.42 12.79 38.57
C VAL A 78 2.59 12.10 37.90
N LYS A 79 3.82 12.44 38.31
CA LYS A 79 5.04 11.78 37.83
C LYS A 79 4.85 10.28 38.02
N ALA A 80 4.48 9.59 36.95
CA ALA A 80 4.59 8.15 36.89
C ALA A 80 6.02 7.86 37.32
N GLN A 81 6.18 7.13 38.43
CA GLN A 81 7.48 6.62 38.80
C GLN A 81 8.00 5.91 37.55
N GLN A 82 9.09 6.41 37.01
CA GLN A 82 9.70 5.91 35.79
C GLN A 82 10.23 4.51 36.14
N LEU A 83 9.33 3.52 36.07
CA LEU A 83 9.69 2.13 36.16
C LEU A 83 10.73 1.93 35.06
N THR A 84 11.88 1.38 35.42
CA THR A 84 12.91 1.01 34.46
C THR A 84 12.33 -0.10 33.58
N THR A 85 11.66 0.27 32.50
CA THR A 85 11.13 -0.68 31.53
C THR A 85 12.30 -1.30 30.80
N ALA A 86 12.26 -2.63 30.61
CA ALA A 86 13.24 -3.30 29.77
C ALA A 86 13.27 -2.63 28.37
N PRO A 87 14.45 -2.55 27.72
CA PRO A 87 14.53 -1.99 26.38
C PRO A 87 13.62 -2.77 25.42
N PRO A 88 13.03 -2.10 24.43
CA PRO A 88 12.15 -2.78 23.48
C PRO A 88 12.92 -3.85 22.69
N PRO A 89 12.22 -4.92 22.24
CA PRO A 89 12.80 -5.89 21.32
C PRO A 89 13.39 -5.20 20.08
N PRO A 90 14.48 -5.74 19.49
CA PRO A 90 15.07 -5.15 18.30
C PRO A 90 14.09 -5.18 17.12
N LEU A 91 14.21 -4.19 16.23
CA LEU A 91 13.46 -4.15 14.96
C LEU A 91 14.06 -5.03 13.86
N GLY A 92 15.27 -5.56 14.06
CA GLY A 92 16.00 -6.30 13.04
C GLY A 92 16.16 -5.48 11.76
N VAL A 93 15.85 -6.07 10.61
CA VAL A 93 15.91 -5.38 9.31
C VAL A 93 14.95 -4.18 9.21
N LEU A 94 13.89 -4.14 10.01
CA LEU A 94 12.90 -3.05 9.99
C LEU A 94 13.45 -1.72 10.52
N THR A 95 14.67 -1.67 11.06
CA THR A 95 15.34 -0.39 11.37
C THR A 95 15.54 0.49 10.13
N ASN A 96 15.53 -0.10 8.93
CA ASN A 96 15.63 0.62 7.66
C ASN A 96 14.28 1.23 7.22
N PHE A 97 13.18 0.84 7.85
CA PHE A 97 11.83 1.33 7.56
C PHE A 97 11.48 2.48 8.51
N ASN A 98 12.15 3.62 8.27
CA ASN A 98 12.02 4.82 9.07
C ASN A 98 11.98 6.07 8.18
N GLY A 99 11.12 7.03 8.53
CA GLY A 99 10.95 8.27 7.79
C GLY A 99 10.05 8.15 6.56
N ASN A 100 10.18 9.09 5.65
CA ASN A 100 9.34 9.18 4.45
C ASN A 100 10.15 8.81 3.22
N PHE A 101 9.56 8.01 2.36
CA PHE A 101 10.08 7.64 1.07
C PHE A 101 9.13 8.08 -0.04
N ALA A 102 9.68 8.39 -1.19
CA ALA A 102 8.93 8.67 -2.40
C ALA A 102 9.64 8.09 -3.62
N GLY A 103 8.89 7.81 -4.66
CA GLY A 103 9.46 7.25 -5.87
C GLY A 103 8.47 7.08 -7.00
N SER A 104 8.91 6.36 -8.02
CA SER A 104 8.13 6.04 -9.21
C SER A 104 8.19 4.55 -9.49
N GLY A 105 7.15 4.07 -10.16
CA GLY A 105 6.95 2.66 -10.39
C GLY A 105 6.06 2.37 -11.59
N PHE A 106 5.64 1.11 -11.65
CA PHE A 106 4.71 0.61 -12.64
C PHE A 106 3.73 -0.35 -11.97
N ASN A 107 2.47 -0.21 -12.35
CA ASN A 107 1.39 -1.03 -11.87
C ASN A 107 0.69 -1.69 -13.05
N LEU A 108 0.45 -3.00 -12.94
CA LEU A 108 -0.28 -3.78 -13.91
C LEU A 108 -1.34 -4.60 -13.19
N ILE A 109 -2.60 -4.48 -13.63
CA ILE A 109 -3.71 -5.24 -13.07
C ILE A 109 -4.62 -5.75 -14.18
N PHE A 110 -5.00 -7.02 -14.11
CA PHE A 110 -6.20 -7.49 -14.78
C PHE A 110 -7.38 -7.29 -13.84
N ARG A 111 -8.34 -6.43 -14.24
CA ARG A 111 -9.59 -6.25 -13.50
C ARG A 111 -10.76 -6.84 -14.28
N PRO A 112 -11.83 -7.26 -13.59
CA PRO A 112 -13.06 -7.69 -14.24
C PRO A 112 -13.64 -6.59 -15.13
N ASN A 113 -14.24 -6.98 -16.25
CA ASN A 113 -14.86 -6.06 -17.18
C ASN A 113 -16.36 -6.38 -17.31
N SER A 114 -17.19 -5.52 -16.75
CA SER A 114 -18.64 -5.70 -16.71
C SER A 114 -19.26 -5.51 -18.09
N GLY A 115 -20.34 -6.24 -18.35
CA GLY A 115 -21.25 -5.95 -19.46
C GLY A 115 -22.03 -4.65 -19.29
N PRO A 116 -22.82 -4.24 -20.29
CA PRO A 116 -23.67 -3.06 -20.20
C PRO A 116 -24.66 -3.12 -19.01
N PRO A 117 -24.87 -2.02 -18.28
CA PRO A 117 -24.13 -0.75 -18.39
C PRO A 117 -22.72 -0.86 -17.80
N THR A 118 -21.70 -0.53 -18.60
CA THR A 118 -20.29 -0.53 -18.17
C THR A 118 -19.75 0.89 -18.12
N THR A 119 -18.92 1.17 -17.11
CA THR A 119 -18.19 2.44 -16.99
C THR A 119 -16.81 2.37 -17.65
N THR A 120 -16.35 1.17 -18.02
CA THR A 120 -15.10 0.98 -18.73
C THR A 120 -15.31 1.25 -20.22
N THR A 121 -14.68 2.29 -20.72
CA THR A 121 -14.75 2.68 -22.14
C THR A 121 -13.39 2.53 -22.81
N PHE A 122 -13.41 2.36 -24.13
CA PHE A 122 -12.22 2.18 -24.95
C PHE A 122 -12.28 3.13 -26.15
N PRO A 123 -11.15 3.75 -26.55
CA PRO A 123 -11.06 4.53 -27.78
C PRO A 123 -11.48 3.72 -29.03
N ASN A 124 -11.03 2.47 -29.11
CA ASN A 124 -11.37 1.51 -30.16
C ASN A 124 -12.30 0.44 -29.58
N ALA A 125 -13.38 0.12 -30.31
CA ALA A 125 -14.30 -0.92 -29.90
C ALA A 125 -13.59 -2.28 -29.75
N VAL A 126 -13.82 -2.96 -28.63
CA VAL A 126 -13.29 -4.30 -28.36
C VAL A 126 -14.28 -5.36 -28.83
N SER A 127 -13.77 -6.44 -29.43
CA SER A 127 -14.58 -7.55 -29.93
C SER A 127 -14.04 -8.90 -29.43
N PRO A 128 -14.89 -9.76 -28.83
CA PRO A 128 -16.31 -9.55 -28.52
C PRO A 128 -16.50 -8.47 -27.44
N ALA A 129 -17.71 -7.92 -27.33
CA ALA A 129 -18.00 -6.92 -26.30
C ALA A 129 -17.97 -7.55 -24.89
N PRO A 130 -17.54 -6.81 -23.86
CA PRO A 130 -17.62 -7.28 -22.47
C PRO A 130 -19.06 -7.64 -22.09
N PRO A 131 -19.27 -8.68 -21.26
CA PRO A 131 -18.27 -9.46 -20.54
C PRO A 131 -17.95 -10.78 -21.24
N ALA A 132 -18.14 -10.89 -22.57
CA ALA A 132 -17.91 -12.15 -23.27
C ALA A 132 -16.40 -12.44 -23.36
N PRO A 133 -15.95 -13.69 -23.10
CA PRO A 133 -14.54 -14.05 -23.26
C PRO A 133 -14.02 -13.76 -24.68
N PRO A 134 -12.79 -13.23 -24.84
CA PRO A 134 -11.78 -12.91 -23.82
C PRO A 134 -11.84 -11.46 -23.29
N SER A 135 -13.00 -10.78 -23.40
CA SER A 135 -13.24 -9.40 -22.97
C SER A 135 -13.95 -9.27 -21.62
N GLU A 136 -14.02 -10.35 -20.84
CA GLU A 136 -14.47 -10.39 -19.44
C GLU A 136 -13.47 -9.75 -18.46
N ASN A 137 -12.32 -9.32 -18.95
CA ASN A 137 -11.27 -8.63 -18.22
C ASN A 137 -10.82 -7.35 -18.94
N VAL A 138 -10.12 -6.49 -18.21
CA VAL A 138 -9.32 -5.39 -18.73
C VAL A 138 -7.93 -5.47 -18.14
N LEU A 139 -6.92 -5.36 -18.99
CA LEU A 139 -5.55 -5.13 -18.57
C LEU A 139 -5.34 -3.63 -18.37
N GLU A 140 -5.13 -3.18 -17.15
CA GLU A 140 -4.87 -1.78 -16.83
C GLU A 140 -3.41 -1.60 -16.45
N LEU A 141 -2.79 -0.59 -17.06
CA LEU A 141 -1.38 -0.28 -16.93
C LEU A 141 -1.24 1.15 -16.44
N ASN A 142 -0.54 1.35 -15.33
CA ASN A 142 -0.32 2.67 -14.77
C ASN A 142 1.17 2.91 -14.55
N LEU A 143 1.68 4.03 -15.07
CA LEU A 143 2.90 4.64 -14.56
C LEU A 143 2.56 5.29 -13.22
N THR A 144 3.30 4.97 -12.16
CA THR A 144 2.91 5.37 -10.81
C THR A 144 3.91 6.30 -10.14
N LYS A 145 3.38 7.15 -9.25
CA LYS A 145 4.15 7.80 -8.18
C LYS A 145 3.65 7.29 -6.84
N GLU A 146 4.59 7.09 -5.93
CA GLU A 146 4.31 6.50 -4.63
C GLU A 146 4.94 7.32 -3.51
N THR A 147 4.23 7.40 -2.38
CA THR A 147 4.82 7.73 -1.07
C THR A 147 4.65 6.56 -0.12
N LEU A 148 5.68 6.32 0.68
CA LEU A 148 5.71 5.31 1.73
C LEU A 148 6.30 5.92 3.00
N THR A 149 5.47 6.09 4.01
CA THR A 149 5.81 6.77 5.26
C THR A 149 5.81 5.80 6.41
N PHE A 150 6.88 5.76 7.18
CA PHE A 150 6.99 4.97 8.41
C PHE A 150 6.91 5.87 9.65
N SER A 151 6.08 5.47 10.61
CA SER A 151 5.98 6.11 11.91
C SER A 151 7.01 5.55 12.90
N ASN A 152 7.10 6.17 14.08
CA ASN A 152 7.96 5.68 15.15
C ASN A 152 7.66 4.21 15.50
N SER A 153 8.70 3.52 15.95
CA SER A 153 8.62 2.17 16.50
C SER A 153 7.53 2.06 17.57
N LEU A 154 6.77 0.96 17.51
CA LEU A 154 5.75 0.61 18.51
C LEU A 154 6.35 0.27 19.89
N GLY A 155 7.65 -0.03 19.95
CA GLY A 155 8.32 -0.48 21.17
C GLY A 155 7.94 -1.91 21.52
N SER A 156 7.73 -2.19 22.81
CA SER A 156 7.40 -3.53 23.30
C SER A 156 5.91 -3.84 23.14
N VAL A 157 5.57 -4.64 22.13
CA VAL A 157 4.19 -5.10 21.89
C VAL A 157 4.02 -6.51 22.48
N PRO A 158 3.26 -6.67 23.58
CA PRO A 158 3.13 -7.97 24.25
C PRO A 158 2.22 -8.94 23.50
N ASN A 159 2.68 -10.17 23.28
CA ASN A 159 1.88 -11.33 22.86
C ASN A 159 1.93 -12.43 23.92
N ARG A 160 0.80 -13.15 24.07
CA ARG A 160 0.62 -14.11 25.17
C ARG A 160 1.02 -15.51 24.75
N GLY A 161 1.92 -16.10 25.52
CA GLY A 161 2.24 -17.51 25.42
C GLY A 161 1.20 -18.37 26.14
N LEU A 162 1.15 -19.66 25.79
CA LEU A 162 0.30 -20.64 26.44
C LEU A 162 1.15 -21.84 26.91
N GLU A 163 0.78 -22.41 28.06
CA GLU A 163 1.46 -23.55 28.69
C GLU A 163 2.96 -23.33 28.89
N LYS A 164 3.81 -23.97 28.08
CA LYS A 164 5.27 -23.92 28.18
C LYS A 164 5.88 -22.77 27.38
N GLN A 165 5.10 -22.15 26.49
CA GLN A 165 5.53 -20.98 25.74
C GLN A 165 5.35 -19.75 26.64
N ASN A 166 6.45 -19.04 26.91
CA ASN A 166 6.40 -17.76 27.61
C ASN A 166 5.78 -16.67 26.73
N ASP A 167 5.32 -15.59 27.36
CA ASP A 167 5.02 -14.34 26.66
C ASP A 167 6.23 -13.89 25.82
N ILE A 168 5.94 -13.38 24.64
CA ILE A 168 6.93 -12.76 23.76
C ILE A 168 6.56 -11.29 23.55
N PHE A 169 7.57 -10.47 23.28
CA PHE A 169 7.39 -9.07 22.96
C PHE A 169 7.86 -8.85 21.53
N LEU A 170 6.97 -8.32 20.70
CA LEU A 170 7.25 -7.94 19.33
C LEU A 170 7.69 -6.47 19.34
N ASN A 171 8.28 -6.05 18.23
CA ASN A 171 8.42 -4.63 17.91
C ASN A 171 8.07 -4.43 16.43
N GLY A 172 7.72 -3.23 16.02
CA GLY A 172 7.33 -2.95 14.65
C GLY A 172 7.24 -1.47 14.35
N VAL A 173 6.98 -1.16 13.09
CA VAL A 173 6.78 0.19 12.58
C VAL A 173 5.44 0.26 11.83
N PRO A 174 4.56 1.21 12.20
CA PRO A 174 3.39 1.52 11.38
C PRO A 174 3.83 2.19 10.08
N TYR A 175 3.09 1.94 9.00
CA TYR A 175 3.31 2.62 7.73
C TYR A 175 2.02 3.06 7.06
N VAL A 176 2.15 4.04 6.17
CA VAL A 176 1.12 4.44 5.21
C VAL A 176 1.75 4.50 3.82
N GLN A 177 1.13 3.80 2.87
CA GLN A 177 1.46 3.84 1.45
C GLN A 177 0.35 4.59 0.70
N SER A 178 0.74 5.42 -0.27
CA SER A 178 -0.19 6.08 -1.20
C SER A 178 0.38 6.02 -2.60
N ILE A 179 -0.43 5.59 -3.57
CA ILE A 179 -0.03 5.44 -4.97
C ILE A 179 -0.99 6.24 -5.85
N SER A 180 -0.41 7.04 -6.75
CA SER A 180 -1.14 7.76 -7.79
C SER A 180 -0.74 7.27 -9.17
N ASP A 181 -1.73 7.10 -10.04
CA ASP A 181 -1.53 7.00 -11.48
C ASP A 181 -1.14 8.37 -12.03
N VAL A 182 -0.07 8.42 -12.82
CA VAL A 182 0.44 9.60 -13.53
C VAL A 182 0.60 9.32 -15.03
N THR A 183 -0.07 8.29 -15.55
CA THR A 183 -0.05 7.90 -16.95
C THR A 183 -0.63 8.99 -17.83
N ASN A 184 0.13 9.45 -18.81
CA ASN A 184 -0.34 10.40 -19.81
C ASN A 184 -0.41 9.76 -21.20
N ILE A 185 -1.62 9.54 -21.68
CA ILE A 185 -1.86 8.94 -23.01
C ILE A 185 -1.46 9.85 -24.17
N ASP A 186 -1.38 11.17 -23.94
CA ASP A 186 -1.03 12.13 -24.99
C ASP A 186 0.47 12.22 -25.23
N THR A 187 1.28 11.99 -24.19
CA THR A 187 2.75 12.08 -24.25
C THR A 187 3.43 10.71 -24.19
N GLY A 188 2.77 9.69 -23.63
CA GLY A 188 3.40 8.41 -23.29
C GLY A 188 4.29 8.49 -22.04
N LYS A 189 4.20 9.55 -21.23
CA LYS A 189 5.11 9.82 -20.10
C LYS A 189 4.40 9.76 -18.74
N PRO A 190 5.15 9.67 -17.62
CA PRO A 190 4.60 9.79 -16.27
C PRO A 190 4.34 11.25 -15.85
N ASP A 191 3.74 12.04 -16.74
CA ASP A 191 3.46 13.47 -16.56
C ASP A 191 1.96 13.80 -16.60
N GLY A 192 1.11 12.79 -16.40
CA GLY A 192 -0.34 12.93 -16.28
C GLY A 192 -0.74 13.56 -14.94
N ASN A 193 -1.98 14.04 -14.88
CA ASN A 193 -2.54 14.55 -13.62
C ASN A 193 -2.67 13.40 -12.61
N PRO A 194 -2.05 13.51 -11.42
CA PRO A 194 -2.09 12.44 -10.43
C PRO A 194 -3.51 12.06 -10.03
N THR A 195 -3.86 10.78 -10.16
CA THR A 195 -5.12 10.20 -9.68
C THR A 195 -4.81 9.12 -8.66
N GLY A 196 -5.33 9.25 -7.43
CA GLY A 196 -5.10 8.26 -6.38
C GLY A 196 -5.73 6.91 -6.76
N ILE A 197 -4.91 5.87 -6.89
CA ILE A 197 -5.34 4.51 -7.24
C ILE A 197 -5.18 3.52 -6.10
N HIS A 198 -4.36 3.84 -5.09
CA HIS A 198 -4.13 2.97 -3.95
C HIS A 198 -3.82 3.76 -2.69
N PHE A 199 -4.28 3.25 -1.55
CA PHE A 199 -3.93 3.75 -0.22
C PHE A 199 -3.88 2.56 0.72
N GLU A 200 -2.83 2.42 1.51
CA GLU A 200 -2.68 1.26 2.40
C GLU A 200 -2.03 1.68 3.73
N PRO A 201 -2.79 1.71 4.84
CA PRO A 201 -2.22 1.71 6.17
C PRO A 201 -1.90 0.28 6.62
N GLY A 202 -0.78 0.12 7.31
CA GLY A 202 -0.36 -1.18 7.81
C GLY A 202 0.70 -1.13 8.90
N LEU A 203 1.14 -2.31 9.29
CA LEU A 203 2.20 -2.56 10.26
C LEU A 203 3.24 -3.50 9.66
N TRP A 204 4.50 -3.17 9.84
CA TRP A 204 5.59 -4.14 9.79
C TRP A 204 5.97 -4.54 11.21
N MET A 205 5.98 -5.83 11.51
CA MET A 205 6.35 -6.37 12.82
C MET A 205 7.54 -7.30 12.69
N HIS A 206 8.47 -7.17 13.63
CA HIS A 206 9.53 -8.12 13.91
C HIS A 206 9.07 -9.01 15.08
N VAL A 207 9.02 -10.32 14.82
CA VAL A 207 8.65 -11.33 15.81
C VAL A 207 9.93 -12.04 16.25
N PRO A 208 10.26 -12.06 17.55
CA PRO A 208 11.43 -12.77 18.02
C PRO A 208 11.28 -14.28 17.82
N SER A 209 12.40 -14.98 17.71
CA SER A 209 12.40 -16.44 17.60
C SER A 209 11.69 -17.10 18.80
N THR A 210 11.01 -18.19 18.54
CA THR A 210 10.35 -19.03 19.55
C THR A 210 10.93 -20.43 19.53
N THR A 211 11.08 -21.07 20.69
CA THR A 211 11.70 -22.40 20.81
C THR A 211 10.73 -23.49 21.21
N THR A 212 9.52 -23.15 21.67
CA THR A 212 8.57 -24.12 22.22
C THR A 212 7.40 -24.36 21.27
N ASP A 213 6.59 -23.34 21.01
CA ASP A 213 5.43 -23.46 20.12
C ASP A 213 5.05 -22.10 19.48
N PRO A 214 5.22 -21.94 18.16
CA PRO A 214 5.97 -22.83 17.27
C PRO A 214 7.48 -22.77 17.57
N THR A 215 8.27 -23.76 17.13
CA THR A 215 9.74 -23.59 17.04
C THR A 215 10.05 -22.90 15.73
N LEU A 216 10.34 -21.60 15.78
CA LEU A 216 10.56 -20.76 14.59
C LEU A 216 11.66 -19.73 14.84
N GLY A 217 12.46 -19.44 13.80
CA GLY A 217 13.41 -18.33 13.83
C GLY A 217 12.71 -16.96 13.94
N GLU A 218 13.50 -15.90 14.05
CA GLU A 218 12.96 -14.54 13.95
C GLU A 218 12.20 -14.38 12.62
N SER A 219 11.06 -13.71 12.65
CA SER A 219 10.20 -13.54 11.48
C SER A 219 9.73 -12.11 11.33
N LEU A 220 9.31 -11.78 10.12
CA LEU A 220 8.69 -10.51 9.76
C LEU A 220 7.23 -10.74 9.42
N VAL A 221 6.39 -9.80 9.81
CA VAL A 221 4.95 -9.80 9.50
C VAL A 221 4.56 -8.45 8.94
N ARG A 222 3.96 -8.43 7.74
CA ARG A 222 3.29 -7.27 7.15
C ARG A 222 1.78 -7.47 7.25
N MET A 223 1.11 -6.59 7.98
CA MET A 223 -0.35 -6.56 8.08
C MET A 223 -0.86 -5.26 7.49
N ALA A 224 -1.87 -5.32 6.63
CA ALA A 224 -2.38 -4.13 5.97
C ALA A 224 -3.87 -4.24 5.62
N SER A 225 -4.56 -3.10 5.60
CA SER A 225 -5.96 -2.99 5.17
C SER A 225 -6.05 -2.16 3.90
N ILE A 226 -6.57 -2.76 2.83
CA ILE A 226 -6.58 -2.16 1.49
C ILE A 226 -8.02 -1.73 1.16
N PRO A 227 -8.26 -0.46 0.75
CA PRO A 227 -9.59 0.10 0.52
C PRO A 227 -10.32 -0.53 -0.68
N HIS A 228 -9.62 -1.34 -1.48
CA HIS A 228 -10.22 -2.22 -2.48
C HIS A 228 -11.00 -3.40 -1.86
N GLY A 229 -11.06 -3.51 -0.53
CA GLY A 229 -11.88 -4.48 0.19
C GLY A 229 -11.13 -5.75 0.62
N THR A 230 -9.81 -5.67 0.79
CA THR A 230 -8.98 -6.80 1.23
C THR A 230 -8.09 -6.41 2.40
N THR A 231 -7.92 -7.30 3.37
CA THR A 231 -6.89 -7.20 4.42
C THR A 231 -5.91 -8.35 4.26
N ILE A 232 -4.62 -8.11 4.53
CA ILE A 232 -3.55 -9.10 4.42
C ILE A 232 -2.84 -9.32 5.74
N ASN A 233 -2.33 -10.54 5.91
CA ASN A 233 -1.26 -10.88 6.84
C ASN A 233 -0.22 -11.68 6.06
N ALA A 234 0.95 -11.09 5.82
CA ALA A 234 2.04 -11.70 5.06
C ALA A 234 3.27 -11.88 5.94
N GLN A 235 3.93 -13.03 5.83
CA GLN A 235 5.02 -13.41 6.72
C GLN A 235 6.22 -13.96 5.96
N CYS A 236 7.40 -13.90 6.60
CA CYS A 236 8.62 -14.59 6.20
C CYS A 236 9.56 -14.73 7.40
N LEU A 237 10.57 -15.62 7.32
CA LEU A 237 11.71 -15.51 8.22
C LEU A 237 12.46 -14.19 8.01
N ALA A 238 13.03 -13.64 9.07
CA ALA A 238 13.84 -12.45 9.00
C ALA A 238 15.16 -12.76 8.26
N PRO A 239 15.63 -11.86 7.37
CA PRO A 239 16.87 -12.08 6.63
C PRO A 239 18.08 -12.05 7.59
N VAL A 240 18.89 -13.11 7.54
CA VAL A 240 20.09 -13.25 8.39
C VAL A 240 21.38 -12.73 7.74
N SER A 241 21.31 -12.32 6.47
CA SER A 241 22.46 -11.88 5.68
C SER A 241 22.10 -10.79 4.68
N SER A 242 23.14 -10.14 4.15
CA SER A 242 23.06 -9.20 3.04
C SER A 242 23.94 -9.64 1.88
N ILE A 243 23.60 -9.20 0.68
CA ILE A 243 24.39 -9.33 -0.53
C ILE A 243 25.31 -8.11 -0.65
N ALA A 244 26.54 -8.31 -1.13
CA ALA A 244 27.43 -7.22 -1.51
C ALA A 244 27.12 -6.77 -2.95
N GLY A 245 26.99 -5.48 -3.18
CA GLY A 245 26.64 -4.95 -4.49
C GLY A 245 25.13 -4.94 -4.79
N PRO A 246 24.75 -4.71 -6.06
CA PRO A 246 23.34 -4.66 -6.50
C PRO A 246 22.64 -6.03 -6.41
N PRO A 247 21.31 -6.05 -6.28
CA PRO A 247 20.55 -7.29 -6.24
C PRO A 247 20.39 -7.95 -7.61
N GLY A 248 20.27 -9.28 -7.60
CA GLY A 248 19.62 -10.00 -8.69
C GLY A 248 18.09 -9.87 -8.55
N ILE A 249 17.43 -9.26 -9.54
CA ILE A 249 15.98 -9.10 -9.57
C ILE A 249 15.40 -10.09 -10.59
N PRO A 250 14.73 -11.18 -10.14
CA PRO A 250 14.18 -12.19 -11.04
C PRO A 250 13.03 -11.62 -11.86
N SER A 251 12.71 -12.28 -12.97
CA SER A 251 11.52 -11.93 -13.75
C SER A 251 10.23 -12.25 -13.00
N VAL A 252 9.19 -11.46 -13.25
CA VAL A 252 7.83 -11.74 -12.77
C VAL A 252 6.88 -11.90 -13.95
N ASP A 253 6.20 -13.03 -14.02
CA ASP A 253 5.28 -13.38 -15.12
C ASP A 253 3.85 -12.92 -14.79
N ILE A 254 3.23 -12.20 -15.72
CA ILE A 254 1.86 -11.67 -15.57
C ILE A 254 0.78 -12.58 -16.15
N THR A 255 1.15 -13.69 -16.80
CA THR A 255 0.24 -14.55 -17.56
C THR A 255 -0.83 -15.16 -16.65
N PRO A 256 -2.12 -14.90 -16.88
CA PRO A 256 -3.20 -15.55 -16.13
C PRO A 256 -3.17 -17.08 -16.27
N PHE A 257 -3.77 -17.80 -15.33
CA PHE A 257 -3.81 -19.27 -15.37
C PHE A 257 -5.08 -19.83 -14.75
N VAL A 258 -5.41 -21.08 -15.05
CA VAL A 258 -6.64 -21.72 -14.53
C VAL A 258 -6.61 -21.82 -13.00
N ILE A 259 -7.71 -21.43 -12.32
CA ILE A 259 -7.83 -21.56 -10.86
C ILE A 259 -7.55 -23.00 -10.41
N GLY A 260 -6.75 -23.15 -9.35
CA GLY A 260 -6.34 -24.46 -8.82
C GLY A 260 -5.22 -25.14 -9.61
N SER A 261 -4.61 -24.44 -10.57
CA SER A 261 -3.41 -24.86 -11.31
C SER A 261 -2.21 -23.96 -10.95
N THR A 262 -1.09 -24.15 -11.63
CA THR A 262 0.03 -23.21 -11.64
C THR A 262 0.11 -22.48 -12.99
N GLN A 263 0.78 -21.32 -12.98
CA GLN A 263 1.06 -20.52 -14.17
C GLN A 263 1.80 -21.31 -15.25
N GLN A 264 2.72 -22.20 -14.85
CA GLN A 264 3.47 -23.06 -15.77
C GLN A 264 2.62 -24.20 -16.35
N ALA A 265 1.65 -24.72 -15.58
CA ALA A 265 0.89 -25.89 -15.97
C ALA A 265 -0.30 -25.56 -16.89
N LYS A 266 -0.99 -24.45 -16.66
CA LYS A 266 -2.19 -24.04 -17.44
C LYS A 266 -2.26 -22.53 -17.66
N PRO A 267 -1.29 -21.92 -18.36
CA PRO A 267 -1.32 -20.50 -18.69
C PRO A 267 -2.43 -20.18 -19.70
N VAL A 268 -2.95 -18.96 -19.62
CA VAL A 268 -3.91 -18.38 -20.57
C VAL A 268 -3.40 -17.00 -20.99
N VAL A 269 -2.95 -16.90 -22.23
CA VAL A 269 -2.42 -15.65 -22.79
C VAL A 269 -3.54 -14.87 -23.47
N PHE A 270 -3.55 -13.55 -23.24
CA PHE A 270 -4.52 -12.62 -23.80
C PHE A 270 -3.86 -11.68 -24.80
N ALA A 271 -4.59 -11.30 -25.85
CA ALA A 271 -4.09 -10.36 -26.86
C ALA A 271 -3.71 -8.99 -26.28
N SER A 272 -4.30 -8.61 -25.14
CA SER A 272 -3.93 -7.40 -24.39
C SER A 272 -2.50 -7.42 -23.84
N GLN A 273 -1.85 -8.58 -23.74
CA GLN A 273 -0.45 -8.70 -23.30
C GLN A 273 0.55 -8.43 -24.43
N THR A 274 0.09 -8.24 -25.67
CA THR A 274 0.92 -7.82 -26.81
C THR A 274 0.89 -6.30 -26.93
N ALA A 275 2.02 -5.63 -26.69
CA ALA A 275 2.10 -4.18 -26.63
C ALA A 275 1.69 -3.48 -27.93
N SER A 276 1.97 -4.10 -29.08
CA SER A 276 1.66 -3.54 -30.41
C SER A 276 0.18 -3.62 -30.79
N ASN A 277 -0.65 -4.39 -30.10
CA ASN A 277 -2.08 -4.48 -30.40
C ASN A 277 -2.81 -3.25 -29.84
N THR A 278 -3.56 -2.52 -30.66
CA THR A 278 -4.15 -1.21 -30.29
C THR A 278 -5.66 -1.25 -30.04
N ASP A 279 -6.28 -2.42 -30.15
CA ASP A 279 -7.73 -2.65 -30.14
C ASP A 279 -8.12 -3.78 -29.18
N THR A 280 -7.37 -3.92 -28.08
CA THR A 280 -7.62 -4.94 -27.05
C THR A 280 -8.33 -4.35 -25.83
N PRO A 281 -8.90 -5.19 -24.93
CA PRO A 281 -9.37 -4.76 -23.61
C PRO A 281 -8.21 -4.37 -22.69
N ARG A 282 -7.51 -3.29 -23.04
CA ARG A 282 -6.37 -2.74 -22.29
C ARG A 282 -6.50 -1.23 -22.14
N ILE A 283 -6.07 -0.69 -21.01
CA ILE A 283 -6.00 0.75 -20.78
C ILE A 283 -4.57 1.08 -20.31
N PRO A 284 -3.81 1.91 -21.06
CA PRO A 284 -4.13 2.47 -22.38
C PRO A 284 -4.18 1.42 -23.51
N GLN A 285 -5.06 1.63 -24.50
CA GLN A 285 -5.18 0.74 -25.66
C GLN A 285 -3.99 0.85 -26.61
N ASP A 286 -3.68 2.05 -27.08
CA ASP A 286 -2.55 2.30 -27.98
C ASP A 286 -1.30 2.67 -27.18
N LEU A 287 -0.29 1.78 -27.24
CA LEU A 287 0.99 1.98 -26.56
C LEU A 287 2.06 2.61 -27.44
N THR A 288 1.77 3.04 -28.67
CA THR A 288 2.76 3.55 -29.63
C THR A 288 3.65 4.66 -29.04
N LYS A 289 3.06 5.64 -28.36
CA LYS A 289 3.81 6.72 -27.69
C LYS A 289 4.62 6.24 -26.49
N PHE A 290 4.07 5.33 -25.71
CA PHE A 290 4.76 4.74 -24.55
C PHE A 290 5.97 3.90 -24.97
N ILE A 291 5.84 3.16 -26.07
CA ILE A 291 6.94 2.38 -26.68
C ILE A 291 8.03 3.32 -27.16
N ALA A 292 7.68 4.43 -27.83
CA ALA A 292 8.64 5.43 -28.30
C ALA A 292 9.40 6.11 -27.15
N GLU A 293 8.74 6.34 -26.02
CA GLU A 293 9.34 6.92 -24.81
C GLU A 293 9.99 5.87 -23.88
N GLY A 294 9.83 4.57 -24.17
CA GLY A 294 10.37 3.48 -23.37
C GLY A 294 9.70 3.29 -21.99
N THR A 295 8.55 3.91 -21.75
CA THR A 295 7.85 3.90 -20.45
C THR A 295 6.96 2.68 -20.26
N ILE A 296 6.34 2.19 -21.34
CA ILE A 296 5.60 0.93 -21.39
C ILE A 296 5.89 0.28 -22.74
N ASN A 297 6.51 -0.90 -22.73
CA ASN A 297 6.88 -1.66 -23.92
C ASN A 297 6.68 -3.17 -23.68
N GLN A 298 6.97 -4.00 -24.69
CA GLN A 298 6.76 -5.45 -24.59
C GLN A 298 7.61 -6.10 -23.48
N ASP A 299 8.84 -5.62 -23.25
CA ASP A 299 9.71 -6.17 -22.22
C ASP A 299 9.13 -5.92 -20.82
N ILE A 300 8.58 -4.73 -20.58
CA ILE A 300 7.90 -4.38 -19.32
C ILE A 300 6.58 -5.14 -19.16
N LEU A 301 5.81 -5.37 -20.23
CA LEU A 301 4.59 -6.20 -20.13
C LEU A 301 4.91 -7.66 -19.88
N THR A 302 5.96 -8.18 -20.50
CA THR A 302 6.38 -9.58 -20.31
C THR A 302 6.95 -9.78 -18.90
N ASP A 303 7.68 -8.80 -18.41
CA ASP A 303 8.31 -8.80 -17.09
C ASP A 303 8.36 -7.39 -16.49
N PRO A 304 7.36 -7.02 -15.66
CA PRO A 304 7.34 -5.74 -14.96
C PRO A 304 8.60 -5.46 -14.13
N ASN A 305 9.32 -6.47 -13.65
CA ASN A 305 10.56 -6.26 -12.90
C ASN A 305 11.69 -5.65 -13.75
N THR A 306 11.52 -5.59 -15.08
CA THR A 306 12.37 -4.78 -15.98
C THR A 306 12.45 -3.33 -15.51
N VAL A 307 11.37 -2.75 -14.97
CA VAL A 307 11.37 -1.38 -14.43
C VAL A 307 12.36 -1.23 -13.28
N LEU A 308 12.39 -2.19 -12.35
CA LEU A 308 13.31 -2.18 -11.21
C LEU A 308 14.76 -2.37 -11.66
N ARG A 309 15.01 -3.28 -12.60
CA ARG A 309 16.35 -3.51 -13.17
C ARG A 309 16.88 -2.28 -13.88
N ASN A 310 16.03 -1.58 -14.63
CA ASN A 310 16.41 -0.34 -15.30
C ASN A 310 16.74 0.78 -14.30
N ALA A 311 15.98 0.87 -13.20
CA ALA A 311 16.18 1.91 -12.19
C ALA A 311 17.57 1.87 -11.53
N ILE A 312 18.17 0.68 -11.38
CA ILE A 312 19.48 0.50 -10.75
C ILE A 312 20.67 0.60 -11.72
N ILE A 313 20.43 0.73 -13.03
CA ILE A 313 21.50 0.93 -14.01
C ILE A 313 22.27 2.22 -13.66
N GLY A 314 23.60 2.12 -13.63
CA GLY A 314 24.49 3.24 -13.35
C GLY A 314 24.60 3.63 -11.87
N GLN A 315 23.84 3.01 -10.97
CA GLN A 315 23.96 3.25 -9.53
C GLN A 315 25.17 2.51 -8.94
N THR A 316 25.76 3.07 -7.88
CA THR A 316 26.78 2.38 -7.07
C THR A 316 26.12 1.80 -5.83
N ILE A 317 25.47 0.64 -5.97
CA ILE A 317 24.91 -0.10 -4.83
C ILE A 317 26.02 -0.89 -4.17
N THR A 318 26.20 -0.70 -2.86
CA THR A 318 27.30 -1.32 -2.10
C THR A 318 26.86 -2.54 -1.29
N LYS A 319 25.57 -2.59 -0.93
CA LYS A 319 24.98 -3.63 -0.09
C LYS A 319 23.48 -3.70 -0.36
N THR A 320 22.94 -4.92 -0.37
CA THR A 320 21.49 -5.15 -0.45
C THR A 320 21.03 -6.19 0.58
N ILE A 321 19.96 -5.90 1.29
CA ILE A 321 19.23 -6.86 2.13
C ILE A 321 17.96 -7.26 1.38
N VAL A 322 17.65 -8.54 1.34
CA VAL A 322 16.51 -9.08 0.57
C VAL A 322 15.65 -9.96 1.46
N PHE A 323 14.34 -9.79 1.37
CA PHE A 323 13.37 -10.73 1.95
C PHE A 323 12.06 -10.71 1.16
N THR A 324 11.33 -11.83 1.20
CA THR A 324 10.05 -11.99 0.51
C THR A 324 8.98 -12.38 1.51
N VAL A 325 7.98 -11.52 1.70
CA VAL A 325 6.80 -11.84 2.53
C VAL A 325 5.72 -12.47 1.68
N SER A 326 4.94 -13.39 2.26
CA SER A 326 3.78 -13.99 1.60
C SER A 326 2.61 -14.20 2.55
N THR A 327 1.39 -14.05 2.05
CA THR A 327 0.16 -14.45 2.76
C THR A 327 -0.07 -15.96 2.76
N ASN A 328 0.73 -16.70 2.01
CA ASN A 328 0.72 -18.16 1.96
C ASN A 328 2.17 -18.67 2.03
N PRO A 329 2.88 -18.41 3.14
CA PRO A 329 4.28 -18.77 3.26
C PRO A 329 4.43 -20.30 3.32
N THR A 330 5.53 -20.81 2.78
CA THR A 330 5.86 -22.24 2.86
C THR A 330 6.50 -22.57 4.21
N ALA A 331 6.35 -23.80 4.69
CA ALA A 331 7.05 -24.25 5.90
C ALA A 331 8.58 -23.99 5.80
N PRO A 332 9.27 -23.64 6.91
CA PRO A 332 8.80 -23.66 8.30
C PRO A 332 7.96 -22.45 8.73
N GLU A 333 7.83 -21.42 7.91
CA GLU A 333 6.96 -20.29 8.20
C GLU A 333 5.49 -20.72 8.32
N LEU A 334 4.79 -20.16 9.30
CA LEU A 334 3.40 -20.51 9.62
C LEU A 334 2.50 -19.27 9.64
N GLY A 335 1.23 -19.47 9.31
CA GLY A 335 0.19 -18.44 9.34
C GLY A 335 0.09 -17.63 8.05
N GLY A 336 -0.44 -16.41 8.17
CA GLY A 336 -0.72 -15.54 7.02
C GLY A 336 -2.14 -15.71 6.49
N GLY A 337 -2.50 -14.90 5.50
CA GLY A 337 -3.75 -15.03 4.78
C GLY A 337 -4.23 -13.72 4.15
N THR A 338 -5.32 -13.82 3.41
CA THR A 338 -6.10 -12.68 2.91
C THR A 338 -7.52 -12.77 3.46
N ALA A 339 -8.15 -11.62 3.69
CA ALA A 339 -9.55 -11.53 4.04
C ALA A 339 -10.22 -10.54 3.09
N ASN A 340 -11.25 -10.98 2.38
CA ASN A 340 -11.96 -10.21 1.35
C ASN A 340 -13.35 -9.80 1.85
N ILE A 341 -13.85 -8.65 1.41
CA ILE A 341 -15.26 -8.29 1.55
C ILE A 341 -16.16 -9.15 0.64
N ALA A 342 -17.46 -9.22 0.97
CA ALA A 342 -18.43 -10.02 0.23
C ALA A 342 -18.48 -9.69 -1.27
N PHE A 343 -18.35 -8.42 -1.65
CA PHE A 343 -18.36 -8.02 -3.06
C PHE A 343 -17.27 -8.73 -3.87
N LEU A 344 -16.05 -8.86 -3.34
CA LEU A 344 -14.93 -9.51 -4.03
C LEU A 344 -15.13 -11.02 -4.14
N LEU A 345 -15.71 -11.63 -3.09
CA LEU A 345 -15.98 -13.07 -3.03
C LEU A 345 -17.08 -13.51 -4.00
N GLY A 346 -18.02 -12.61 -4.32
CA GLY A 346 -19.21 -12.95 -5.12
C GLY A 346 -20.07 -14.02 -4.44
N ASP A 347 -21.04 -14.53 -5.19
CA ASP A 347 -21.84 -15.67 -4.74
C ASP A 347 -21.07 -16.99 -4.95
N PRO A 348 -21.33 -18.04 -4.14
CA PRO A 348 -20.76 -19.35 -4.37
C PRO A 348 -21.09 -19.88 -5.76
N VAL A 349 -20.08 -20.46 -6.43
CA VAL A 349 -20.27 -21.11 -7.74
C VAL A 349 -21.23 -22.28 -7.59
N THR A 350 -22.34 -22.25 -8.32
CA THR A 350 -23.29 -23.36 -8.43
C THR A 350 -23.64 -23.60 -9.90
N ALA A 351 -24.31 -24.71 -10.21
CA ALA A 351 -24.83 -24.94 -11.56
C ALA A 351 -25.78 -23.82 -12.04
N ALA A 352 -26.45 -23.12 -11.11
CA ALA A 352 -27.33 -21.99 -11.40
C ALA A 352 -26.60 -20.62 -11.38
N GLN A 353 -25.40 -20.54 -10.82
CA GLN A 353 -24.60 -19.32 -10.66
C GLN A 353 -23.13 -19.61 -10.98
N PRO A 354 -22.74 -19.68 -12.26
CA PRO A 354 -21.40 -20.07 -12.66
C PRO A 354 -20.35 -18.94 -12.54
N GLN A 355 -20.76 -17.72 -12.21
CA GLN A 355 -19.93 -16.50 -12.29
C GLN A 355 -18.76 -16.51 -11.29
N GLY A 356 -18.99 -17.02 -10.07
CA GLY A 356 -17.98 -17.07 -9.01
C GLY A 356 -17.55 -15.69 -8.52
N PRO A 357 -16.30 -15.54 -8.05
CA PRO A 357 -15.84 -14.29 -7.45
C PRO A 357 -15.74 -13.15 -8.45
N ASN A 358 -16.01 -11.92 -7.98
CA ASN A 358 -15.80 -10.72 -8.79
C ASN A 358 -14.31 -10.42 -8.92
N ALA A 359 -13.53 -10.45 -7.83
CA ALA A 359 -12.07 -10.26 -7.87
C ALA A 359 -11.45 -10.67 -6.53
N SER A 360 -11.59 -11.94 -6.17
CA SER A 360 -11.13 -12.43 -4.85
C SER A 360 -9.60 -12.45 -4.80
N ALA A 361 -9.00 -11.67 -3.89
CA ALA A 361 -7.57 -11.72 -3.63
C ALA A 361 -7.24 -12.97 -2.81
N VAL A 362 -6.60 -13.95 -3.42
CA VAL A 362 -6.35 -15.27 -2.82
C VAL A 362 -4.94 -15.44 -2.28
N GLN A 363 -3.99 -14.67 -2.79
CA GLN A 363 -2.60 -14.70 -2.35
C GLN A 363 -1.93 -13.37 -2.65
N MET A 364 -1.02 -12.93 -1.78
CA MET A 364 -0.07 -11.87 -2.07
C MET A 364 1.33 -12.33 -1.66
N SER A 365 2.32 -11.99 -2.49
CA SER A 365 3.73 -12.03 -2.13
C SER A 365 4.43 -10.73 -2.53
N ALA A 366 5.37 -10.26 -1.72
CA ALA A 366 6.16 -9.09 -2.02
C ALA A 366 7.63 -9.32 -1.65
N THR A 367 8.52 -9.10 -2.61
CA THR A 367 9.97 -9.08 -2.36
C THR A 367 10.44 -7.66 -2.19
N PHE A 368 11.21 -7.41 -1.13
CA PHE A 368 11.84 -6.14 -0.83
C PHE A 368 13.35 -6.25 -0.99
N TRP A 369 13.94 -5.25 -1.66
CA TRP A 369 15.38 -5.04 -1.73
C TRP A 369 15.70 -3.71 -1.05
N ILE A 370 16.37 -3.77 0.09
CA ILE A 370 16.83 -2.60 0.84
C ILE A 370 18.30 -2.39 0.52
N GLU A 371 18.60 -1.30 -0.17
CA GLU A 371 19.88 -1.07 -0.82
C GLU A 371 20.61 0.12 -0.17
N THR A 372 21.91 -0.04 0.07
CA THR A 372 22.79 1.08 0.42
C THR A 372 23.44 1.61 -0.86
N VAL A 373 22.97 2.76 -1.33
CA VAL A 373 23.43 3.41 -2.56
C VAL A 373 24.46 4.47 -2.20
N GLN A 374 25.63 4.38 -2.83
CA GLN A 374 26.69 5.38 -2.71
C GLN A 374 26.53 6.45 -3.80
N HIS A 375 26.67 7.71 -3.38
CA HIS A 375 26.54 8.89 -4.21
C HIS A 375 27.79 9.75 -4.13
N LYS A 376 28.11 10.41 -5.25
CA LYS A 376 29.11 11.49 -5.31
C LYS A 376 28.37 12.80 -5.46
N ILE A 377 28.70 13.77 -4.61
CA ILE A 377 28.11 15.11 -4.63
C ILE A 377 29.24 16.13 -4.73
N GLU A 378 29.16 17.01 -5.72
CA GLU A 378 30.05 18.17 -5.79
C GLU A 378 29.50 19.28 -4.90
N VAL A 379 30.26 19.62 -3.85
CA VAL A 379 29.95 20.72 -2.95
C VAL A 379 30.61 21.98 -3.51
N PRO A 380 29.85 23.06 -3.80
CA PRO A 380 30.41 24.31 -4.30
C PRO A 380 31.21 25.03 -3.21
N PRO A 381 31.92 26.13 -3.55
CA PRO A 381 32.51 26.99 -2.54
C PRO A 381 31.49 27.43 -1.48
N PHE A 382 31.92 27.43 -0.23
CA PHE A 382 31.08 27.65 0.95
C PHE A 382 31.89 28.36 2.03
N LYS A 383 31.32 29.40 2.64
CA LYS A 383 31.94 30.13 3.74
C LYS A 383 31.29 29.79 5.08
N PRO A 384 32.07 29.58 6.15
CA PRO A 384 31.52 29.35 7.48
C PRO A 384 30.55 30.46 7.90
N GLY A 385 29.37 30.08 8.37
CA GLY A 385 28.30 31.00 8.75
C GLY A 385 27.21 31.18 7.69
N GLU A 386 27.41 30.66 6.47
CA GLU A 386 26.34 30.54 5.48
C GLU A 386 25.34 29.44 5.88
N PRO A 387 24.06 29.53 5.44
CA PRO A 387 23.07 28.48 5.68
C PRO A 387 23.49 27.13 5.06
N PRO A 388 23.08 25.99 5.63
CA PRO A 388 23.32 24.68 5.03
C PRO A 388 22.81 24.59 3.59
N LEU A 389 23.60 23.93 2.73
CA LEU A 389 23.24 23.68 1.33
C LEU A 389 22.30 22.47 1.25
N LYS A 390 21.41 22.46 0.26
CA LYS A 390 20.58 21.30 -0.09
C LYS A 390 20.94 20.83 -1.48
N LEU A 391 21.71 19.75 -1.58
CA LEU A 391 22.21 19.23 -2.85
C LEU A 391 21.70 17.82 -3.09
N SER A 392 21.36 17.53 -4.35
CA SER A 392 21.03 16.17 -4.80
C SER A 392 22.21 15.62 -5.63
N PRO A 393 22.47 14.32 -5.59
CA PRO A 393 23.39 13.70 -6.53
C PRO A 393 22.80 13.73 -7.94
N SER A 394 23.67 13.58 -8.95
CA SER A 394 23.19 13.39 -10.33
C SER A 394 22.37 12.11 -10.42
N ALA A 395 21.18 12.20 -11.03
CA ALA A 395 20.37 11.03 -11.31
C ALA A 395 21.10 10.07 -12.25
N SER A 396 21.08 8.77 -11.93
CA SER A 396 21.70 7.73 -12.79
C SER A 396 20.92 7.50 -14.09
N ASN A 397 19.61 7.81 -14.07
CA ASN A 397 18.69 7.69 -15.21
C ASN A 397 17.79 8.93 -15.29
N ALA A 398 17.35 9.28 -16.51
CA ALA A 398 16.42 10.40 -16.70
C ALA A 398 15.11 10.17 -15.93
N GLY A 399 14.68 11.17 -15.16
CA GLY A 399 13.46 11.08 -14.35
C GLY A 399 13.58 10.27 -13.06
N ALA A 400 14.76 9.73 -12.73
CA ALA A 400 14.96 9.02 -11.47
C ALA A 400 14.84 9.97 -10.27
N HIS A 401 14.12 9.52 -9.25
CA HIS A 401 14.09 10.19 -7.96
C HIS A 401 15.44 10.00 -7.26
N VAL A 402 15.99 11.09 -6.71
CA VAL A 402 17.23 11.09 -5.95
C VAL A 402 17.01 11.73 -4.58
N PRO A 403 17.73 11.28 -3.53
CA PRO A 403 17.66 11.91 -2.22
C PRO A 403 18.27 13.32 -2.26
N VAL A 404 17.76 14.20 -1.39
CA VAL A 404 18.37 15.51 -1.11
C VAL A 404 19.22 15.37 0.15
N PHE A 405 20.43 15.94 0.15
CA PHE A 405 21.30 15.98 1.32
C PHE A 405 21.41 17.40 1.85
N GLU A 406 21.25 17.55 3.17
CA GLU A 406 21.59 18.77 3.90
C GLU A 406 23.10 18.74 4.22
N ILE A 407 23.81 19.73 3.69
CA ILE A 407 25.27 19.80 3.69
C ILE A 407 25.68 21.04 4.46
N ASN A 408 26.35 20.82 5.59
CA ASN A 408 26.96 21.87 6.39
C ASN A 408 28.47 21.60 6.50
N PRO A 409 29.28 22.14 5.59
CA PRO A 409 30.73 21.91 5.59
C PRO A 409 31.35 22.32 6.93
N PRO A 410 32.21 21.49 7.56
CA PRO A 410 32.84 21.81 8.83
C PRO A 410 33.90 22.92 8.72
N HIS A 411 34.34 23.25 7.50
CA HIS A 411 35.37 24.23 7.18
C HIS A 411 35.02 24.98 5.89
N GLU A 412 35.69 26.10 5.62
CA GLU A 412 35.55 26.83 4.36
C GLU A 412 35.92 25.94 3.16
N ILE A 413 35.10 25.99 2.11
CA ILE A 413 35.36 25.37 0.81
C ILE A 413 35.64 26.50 -0.17
N THR A 414 36.88 26.61 -0.65
CA THR A 414 37.29 27.67 -1.59
C THR A 414 37.25 27.22 -3.05
N ILE A 415 37.32 25.91 -3.28
CA ILE A 415 37.27 25.25 -4.59
C ILE A 415 36.26 24.11 -4.47
N PRO A 416 35.38 23.86 -5.48
CA PRO A 416 34.44 22.76 -5.42
C PRO A 416 35.08 21.44 -4.97
N LYS A 417 34.46 20.75 -4.00
CA LYS A 417 34.95 19.49 -3.43
C LYS A 417 33.90 18.40 -3.63
N THR A 418 34.30 17.26 -4.19
CA THR A 418 33.43 16.08 -4.23
C THR A 418 33.46 15.35 -2.89
N ILE A 419 32.29 15.06 -2.34
CA ILE A 419 32.11 14.19 -1.17
C ILE A 419 31.43 12.88 -1.59
N VAL A 420 31.63 11.83 -0.79
CA VAL A 420 30.97 10.54 -0.96
C VAL A 420 30.01 10.33 0.21
N VAL A 421 28.74 10.10 -0.11
CA VAL A 421 27.67 9.89 0.86
C VAL A 421 26.86 8.65 0.50
N ASN A 422 26.13 8.10 1.47
CA ASN A 422 25.26 6.95 1.23
C ASN A 422 23.81 7.31 1.58
N SER A 423 22.86 6.69 0.89
CA SER A 423 21.45 6.69 1.27
C SER A 423 20.88 5.27 1.22
N ILE A 424 19.74 5.08 1.89
CA ILE A 424 18.92 3.89 1.67
C ILE A 424 18.08 4.10 0.41
N GLN A 425 17.91 3.05 -0.39
CA GLN A 425 16.90 2.92 -1.43
C GLN A 425 16.09 1.65 -1.13
N VAL A 426 14.79 1.68 -1.40
CA VAL A 426 13.93 0.50 -1.27
C VAL A 426 13.30 0.22 -2.63
N GLN A 427 13.58 -0.96 -3.18
CA GLN A 427 12.81 -1.50 -4.28
C GLN A 427 11.86 -2.58 -3.75
N TYR A 428 10.67 -2.68 -4.34
CA TYR A 428 9.82 -3.84 -4.13
C TYR A 428 9.15 -4.31 -5.41
N SER A 429 8.86 -5.60 -5.45
CA SER A 429 8.00 -6.25 -6.44
C SER A 429 6.93 -7.03 -5.70
N GLN A 430 5.68 -6.63 -5.87
CA GLN A 430 4.52 -7.24 -5.25
C GLN A 430 3.66 -7.91 -6.31
N THR A 431 3.24 -9.13 -6.04
CA THR A 431 2.27 -9.87 -6.85
C THR A 431 1.08 -10.25 -5.99
N VAL A 432 -0.11 -9.87 -6.44
CA VAL A 432 -1.39 -10.31 -5.88
C VAL A 432 -2.05 -11.23 -6.90
N PHE A 433 -2.56 -12.37 -6.46
CA PHE A 433 -3.38 -13.25 -7.27
C PHE A 433 -4.85 -12.94 -7.01
N LEU A 434 -5.53 -12.50 -8.06
CA LEU A 434 -6.98 -12.25 -8.06
C LEU A 434 -7.67 -13.41 -8.78
N ASN A 435 -8.74 -13.94 -8.21
CA ASN A 435 -9.57 -14.96 -8.84
C ASN A 435 -10.88 -14.33 -9.33
N PHE A 436 -11.16 -14.50 -10.62
CA PHE A 436 -12.44 -14.21 -11.27
C PHE A 436 -12.50 -14.89 -12.65
N ALA A 437 -13.71 -15.09 -13.18
CA ALA A 437 -13.91 -15.69 -14.51
C ALA A 437 -13.16 -17.02 -14.74
N GLY A 438 -13.04 -17.86 -13.70
CA GLY A 438 -12.37 -19.16 -13.78
C GLY A 438 -10.84 -19.14 -13.85
N LEU A 439 -10.22 -17.95 -13.81
CA LEU A 439 -8.77 -17.77 -13.85
C LEU A 439 -8.24 -17.09 -12.59
N THR A 440 -6.98 -17.37 -12.31
CA THR A 440 -6.12 -16.61 -11.40
C THR A 440 -5.33 -15.61 -12.23
N TRP A 441 -5.41 -14.35 -11.83
CA TRP A 441 -4.87 -13.21 -12.55
C TRP A 441 -3.76 -12.56 -11.71
N PRO A 442 -2.50 -12.62 -12.16
CA PRO A 442 -1.41 -11.88 -11.53
C PRO A 442 -1.60 -10.37 -11.69
N HIS A 443 -1.67 -9.68 -10.56
CA HIS A 443 -1.56 -8.23 -10.45
C HIS A 443 -0.18 -7.89 -9.91
N VAL A 444 0.61 -7.13 -10.65
CA VAL A 444 2.00 -6.84 -10.32
C VAL A 444 2.20 -5.33 -10.15
N SER A 445 2.80 -4.95 -9.02
CA SER A 445 3.22 -3.58 -8.74
C SER A 445 4.70 -3.56 -8.39
N VAL A 446 5.44 -2.64 -9.00
CA VAL A 446 6.88 -2.48 -8.79
C VAL A 446 7.22 -1.00 -8.58
N THR A 447 8.06 -0.69 -7.60
CA THR A 447 8.45 0.70 -7.33
C THR A 447 9.90 0.76 -6.84
N THR A 448 10.61 1.84 -7.20
CA THR A 448 11.88 2.23 -6.56
C THR A 448 11.66 3.50 -5.74
N LEU A 449 11.98 3.43 -4.46
CA LEU A 449 11.73 4.47 -3.46
C LEU A 449 13.05 4.98 -2.87
N VAL A 450 13.18 6.30 -2.73
CA VAL A 450 14.29 6.97 -2.04
C VAL A 450 13.75 7.86 -0.91
N PRO A 451 14.56 8.21 0.10
CA PRO A 451 14.14 9.13 1.15
C PRO A 451 13.65 10.44 0.56
N SER A 452 12.45 10.87 0.97
CA SER A 452 11.84 12.13 0.54
C SER A 452 12.12 13.28 1.53
N THR A 453 12.72 12.98 2.68
CA THR A 453 13.24 13.97 3.63
C THR A 453 14.72 14.21 3.37
N ASP A 454 15.20 15.41 3.72
CA ASP A 454 16.62 15.73 3.62
C ASP A 454 17.46 14.76 4.45
N GLN A 455 18.50 14.22 3.83
CA GLN A 455 19.44 13.29 4.43
C GLN A 455 20.63 14.06 5.03
N THR A 456 21.15 13.57 6.15
CA THR A 456 22.31 14.21 6.79
C THR A 456 23.61 13.69 6.20
N VAL A 457 24.60 14.57 6.01
CA VAL A 457 25.95 14.18 5.60
C VAL A 457 26.77 13.78 6.84
N PRO A 458 27.28 12.54 6.90
CA PRO A 458 28.09 12.11 8.03
C PRO A 458 29.43 12.84 8.06
N PRO A 459 30.01 13.11 9.25
CA PRO A 459 31.33 13.75 9.36
C PRO A 459 32.43 13.05 8.55
N SER A 460 32.35 11.72 8.43
CA SER A 460 33.29 10.91 7.65
C SER A 460 33.34 11.25 6.16
N ALA A 461 32.32 11.91 5.60
CA ALA A 461 32.28 12.31 4.20
C ALA A 461 33.21 13.50 3.88
N TRP A 462 33.72 14.19 4.91
CA TRP A 462 34.59 15.37 4.77
C TRP A 462 36.08 15.06 4.87
N ASN A 463 36.42 13.84 5.30
CA ASN A 463 37.80 13.39 5.49
C ASN A 463 38.56 13.20 4.17
#